data_AF-A0A969M885-F1
#
_entry.id   AF-A0A969M885-F1
#
_cell.length_a   1.000
_cell.length_b   1.000
_cell.length_c   1.000
_cell.angle_alpha   90.00
_cell.angle_beta   90.00
_cell.angle_gamma   90.00
#
_symmetry.space_group_name_H-M   'P 1'
#
loop_
_entity.id
_entity.type
_entity.pdbx_description
1 polymer ?
#
loop_
_entity_poly.entity_id
_entity_poly.type
_entity_poly.pdbx_seq_one_letter_code
_entity_poly.pdbx_strand_id
1 'polypeptide(L)'
;MQTYLVTDTGDGLNRFRYADVTEADRAALDSYVAALGAIPISTYNRTEQFAYWTNLYNAVTLKVILDHFPVSSIRQIKDGPMSMGPWDRKLVTVEGQVLSLNDIEHKILRPQWRDPRVHYGVNCASVGCPNLQPEAFSGANLETMLNVAARDYVNHPRALPGVPRTFGGDRLTASRIYDWFQADFGGSDAGVIAHLRRHATDETRQLLAGDGNIEVINNPLIEDGGTIFALYQDDQLDTAGVPTAELQAILNDPEFADQLIQIFDLAVFYFAFAHDKPPFDNVHARRAFSALWTVKPSSAKSAKTVVCP
;
A
#
# COMPACT_ATOMS: atom_id res chain seq x y z
N MET A 1 -19.11 15.43 -4.82
CA MET A 1 -18.17 14.71 -3.94
C MET A 1 -18.48 14.92 -2.46
N GLN A 2 -18.60 16.16 -1.95
CA GLN A 2 -18.85 16.43 -0.51
C GLN A 2 -20.07 15.73 0.07
N THR A 3 -21.17 15.60 -0.68
CA THR A 3 -22.39 14.92 -0.23
C THR A 3 -22.16 13.47 0.22
N TYR A 4 -21.25 12.77 -0.46
CA TYR A 4 -21.03 11.33 -0.31
C TYR A 4 -19.77 10.98 0.49
N LEU A 5 -18.91 11.98 0.72
CA LEU A 5 -17.73 11.82 1.55
C LEU A 5 -18.14 11.97 3.02
N VAL A 6 -17.82 10.98 3.83
CA VAL A 6 -17.89 11.02 5.29
C VAL A 6 -16.50 11.37 5.79
N THR A 7 -16.38 12.55 6.37
CA THR A 7 -15.25 12.93 7.23
C THR A 7 -15.62 12.58 8.69
N ASP A 8 -14.64 12.52 9.59
CA ASP A 8 -14.88 12.40 11.04
C ASP A 8 -15.44 11.06 11.54
N THR A 9 -15.02 9.95 10.93
CA THR A 9 -15.42 8.59 11.32
C THR A 9 -14.83 8.08 12.65
N GLY A 10 -14.25 8.96 13.47
CA GLY A 10 -13.62 8.63 14.76
C GLY A 10 -12.27 7.92 14.68
N ASP A 11 -12.00 7.24 13.56
CA ASP A 11 -10.72 6.59 13.25
C ASP A 11 -9.83 7.41 12.30
N GLY A 12 -10.25 8.62 11.91
CA GLY A 12 -9.47 9.52 11.04
C GLY A 12 -9.47 9.16 9.56
N LEU A 13 -10.35 8.27 9.11
CA LEU A 13 -10.45 7.84 7.71
C LEU A 13 -11.60 8.50 6.97
N ASN A 14 -11.30 9.13 5.84
CA ASN A 14 -12.36 9.62 4.96
C ASN A 14 -12.94 8.45 4.16
N ARG A 15 -14.28 8.28 4.18
CA ARG A 15 -14.97 7.19 3.48
C ARG A 15 -15.97 7.74 2.48
N PHE A 16 -16.06 7.12 1.32
CA PHE A 16 -16.98 7.54 0.27
C PHE A 16 -18.15 6.56 0.14
N ARG A 17 -19.40 7.06 0.20
CA ARG A 17 -20.61 6.24 0.14
C ARG A 17 -21.03 5.96 -1.31
N TYR A 18 -20.31 5.07 -1.99
CA TYR A 18 -20.56 4.72 -3.40
C TYR A 18 -22.00 4.24 -3.66
N ALA A 19 -22.60 3.51 -2.71
CA ALA A 19 -23.98 3.01 -2.81
C ALA A 19 -25.04 4.12 -2.85
N ASP A 20 -24.74 5.29 -2.28
CA ASP A 20 -25.69 6.40 -2.18
C ASP A 20 -25.66 7.31 -3.41
N VAL A 21 -24.68 7.13 -4.31
CA VAL A 21 -24.49 8.02 -5.46
C VAL A 21 -25.58 7.80 -6.50
N THR A 22 -26.40 8.83 -6.70
CA THR A 22 -27.49 8.84 -7.68
C THR A 22 -26.98 8.80 -9.13
N GLU A 23 -27.84 8.38 -10.07
CA GLU A 23 -27.53 8.45 -11.51
C GLU A 23 -27.27 9.89 -11.98
N ALA A 24 -27.99 10.87 -11.42
CA ALA A 24 -27.79 12.28 -11.74
C ALA A 24 -26.40 12.76 -11.31
N ASP A 25 -25.93 12.36 -10.12
CA ASP A 25 -24.59 12.72 -9.64
C ASP A 25 -23.47 11.98 -10.37
N ARG A 26 -23.73 10.75 -10.83
CA ARG A 26 -22.81 10.03 -11.75
C ARG A 26 -22.66 10.78 -13.06
N ALA A 27 -23.76 11.21 -13.67
CA ALA A 27 -23.73 12.03 -14.88
C ALA A 27 -23.03 13.38 -14.66
N ALA A 28 -23.18 13.98 -13.47
CA ALA A 28 -22.46 15.19 -13.10
C ALA A 28 -20.94 14.97 -12.97
N LEU A 29 -20.52 13.83 -12.41
CA LEU A 29 -19.09 13.44 -12.35
C LEU A 29 -18.52 13.23 -13.76
N ASP A 30 -19.24 12.55 -14.64
CA ASP A 30 -18.83 12.36 -16.04
C ASP A 30 -18.66 13.69 -16.76
N SER A 31 -19.62 14.59 -16.57
CA SER A 31 -19.57 15.95 -17.12
C SER A 31 -18.38 16.74 -16.57
N TYR A 32 -18.05 16.57 -15.28
CA TYR A 32 -16.90 17.20 -14.66
C TYR A 32 -15.57 16.68 -15.22
N VAL A 33 -15.40 15.36 -15.37
CA VAL A 33 -14.20 14.76 -15.98
C VAL A 33 -14.04 15.22 -17.44
N ALA A 34 -15.14 15.25 -18.20
CA ALA A 34 -15.13 15.76 -19.57
C ALA A 34 -14.75 17.26 -19.63
N ALA A 35 -15.28 18.07 -18.71
CA ALA A 35 -14.94 19.48 -18.62
C ALA A 35 -13.45 19.68 -18.30
N LEU A 36 -12.88 18.90 -17.37
CA LEU A 36 -11.44 18.93 -17.09
C LEU A 36 -10.63 18.55 -18.34
N GLY A 37 -11.02 17.52 -19.08
CA GLY A 37 -10.33 17.08 -20.31
C GLY A 37 -10.26 18.15 -21.41
N ALA A 38 -11.19 19.11 -21.41
CA ALA A 38 -11.24 20.22 -22.36
C ALA A 38 -10.40 21.45 -21.96
N ILE A 39 -9.86 21.49 -20.73
CA ILE A 39 -9.04 22.61 -20.26
C ILE A 39 -7.66 22.55 -20.94
N PRO A 40 -7.16 23.66 -21.55
CA PRO A 40 -5.81 23.74 -22.10
C PRO A 40 -4.80 23.91 -20.96
N ILE A 41 -4.64 22.86 -20.15
CA ILE A 41 -3.98 22.92 -18.85
C ILE A 41 -2.50 23.32 -18.96
N SER A 42 -1.85 23.05 -20.09
CA SER A 42 -0.47 23.49 -20.36
C SER A 42 -0.27 25.01 -20.30
N THR A 43 -1.34 25.80 -20.45
CA THR A 43 -1.31 27.28 -20.42
C THR A 43 -1.43 27.87 -19.02
N TYR A 44 -1.78 27.07 -18.02
CA TYR A 44 -2.00 27.50 -16.64
C TYR A 44 -0.69 27.59 -15.86
N ASN A 45 -0.71 28.27 -14.71
CA ASN A 45 0.48 28.30 -13.88
C ASN A 45 0.73 26.96 -13.17
N ARG A 46 1.96 26.76 -12.71
CA ARG A 46 2.42 25.49 -12.13
C ARG A 46 1.60 25.02 -10.92
N THR A 47 1.06 25.93 -10.11
CA THR A 47 0.22 25.59 -8.95
C THR A 47 -1.16 25.12 -9.39
N GLU A 48 -1.76 25.82 -10.36
CA GLU A 48 -3.04 25.43 -10.96
C GLU A 48 -2.95 24.09 -11.70
N GLN A 49 -1.85 23.85 -12.41
CA GLN A 49 -1.58 22.58 -13.07
C GLN A 49 -1.54 21.42 -12.07
N PHE A 50 -0.85 21.56 -10.93
CA PHE A 50 -0.83 20.51 -9.89
C PHE A 50 -2.24 20.22 -9.39
N ALA A 51 -2.96 21.28 -9.00
CA ALA A 51 -4.31 21.18 -8.47
C ALA A 51 -5.24 20.47 -9.48
N TYR A 52 -5.16 20.85 -10.75
CA TYR A 52 -5.88 20.21 -11.84
C TYR A 52 -5.58 18.71 -11.93
N TRP A 53 -4.30 18.31 -12.02
CA TRP A 53 -3.94 16.91 -12.22
C TRP A 53 -4.33 16.04 -11.02
N THR A 54 -4.21 16.58 -9.81
CA THR A 54 -4.64 15.91 -8.58
C THR A 54 -6.15 15.71 -8.54
N ASN A 55 -6.92 16.75 -8.88
CA ASN A 55 -8.38 16.65 -8.96
C ASN A 55 -8.83 15.69 -10.06
N LEU A 56 -8.18 15.74 -11.22
CA LEU A 56 -8.49 14.85 -12.34
C LEU A 56 -8.25 13.40 -11.96
N TYR A 57 -7.09 13.09 -11.36
CA TYR A 57 -6.77 11.75 -10.87
C TYR A 57 -7.87 11.26 -9.91
N ASN A 58 -8.19 12.03 -8.87
CA ASN A 58 -9.18 11.65 -7.87
C ASN A 58 -10.58 11.48 -8.46
N ALA A 59 -10.99 12.34 -9.38
CA ALA A 59 -12.29 12.26 -10.05
C ALA A 59 -12.38 11.03 -10.97
N VAL A 60 -11.33 10.73 -11.72
CA VAL A 60 -11.25 9.53 -12.57
C VAL A 60 -11.26 8.27 -11.71
N THR A 61 -10.53 8.23 -10.59
CA THR A 61 -10.57 7.10 -9.64
C THR A 61 -11.99 6.85 -9.13
N LEU A 62 -12.70 7.90 -8.70
CA LEU A 62 -14.10 7.77 -8.27
C LEU A 62 -14.99 7.26 -9.40
N LYS A 63 -14.83 7.81 -10.62
CA LYS A 63 -15.60 7.38 -11.78
C LYS A 63 -15.41 5.89 -12.05
N VAL A 64 -14.17 5.41 -12.06
CA VAL A 64 -13.86 4.00 -12.28
C VAL A 64 -14.55 3.10 -11.27
N ILE A 65 -14.51 3.45 -9.99
CA ILE A 65 -15.17 2.63 -8.94
C ILE A 65 -16.69 2.65 -9.12
N LEU A 66 -17.25 3.83 -9.41
CA LEU A 66 -18.68 3.98 -9.65
C LEU A 66 -19.13 3.15 -10.86
N ASP A 67 -18.41 3.21 -11.98
CA ASP A 67 -18.72 2.47 -13.22
C ASP A 67 -18.71 0.94 -13.01
N HIS A 68 -17.98 0.46 -12.00
CA HIS A 68 -17.87 -0.96 -11.66
C HIS A 68 -18.57 -1.35 -10.35
N PHE A 69 -19.32 -0.43 -9.72
CA PHE A 69 -20.00 -0.69 -8.46
C PHE A 69 -21.20 -1.67 -8.65
N PRO A 70 -21.43 -2.64 -7.74
CA PRO A 70 -20.69 -2.92 -6.51
C PRO A 70 -19.41 -3.72 -6.74
N VAL A 71 -18.32 -3.28 -6.13
CA VAL A 71 -17.02 -3.97 -6.10
C VAL A 71 -16.42 -3.82 -4.70
N SER A 72 -15.79 -4.88 -4.17
CA SER A 72 -15.21 -4.82 -2.82
C SER A 72 -13.83 -4.17 -2.78
N SER A 73 -13.11 -4.15 -3.90
CA SER A 73 -11.77 -3.58 -4.04
C SER A 73 -11.52 -3.08 -5.45
N ILE A 74 -10.89 -1.91 -5.58
CA ILE A 74 -10.49 -1.36 -6.88
C ILE A 74 -9.54 -2.30 -7.64
N ARG A 75 -8.74 -3.13 -6.93
CA ARG A 75 -7.84 -4.15 -7.52
C ARG A 75 -8.60 -5.26 -8.28
N GLN A 76 -9.90 -5.44 -7.99
CA GLN A 76 -10.74 -6.40 -8.70
C GLN A 76 -11.25 -5.87 -10.05
N ILE A 77 -11.10 -4.57 -10.31
CA ILE A 77 -11.41 -3.96 -11.61
C ILE A 77 -10.24 -4.22 -12.55
N LYS A 78 -10.27 -5.39 -13.21
CA LYS A 78 -9.19 -5.87 -14.07
C LYS A 78 -9.56 -5.75 -15.55
N ASP A 79 -8.58 -5.34 -16.36
CA ASP A 79 -8.70 -5.36 -17.83
C ASP A 79 -8.11 -6.63 -18.47
N GLY A 80 -7.61 -7.56 -17.65
CA GLY A 80 -7.06 -8.83 -18.09
C GLY A 80 -6.55 -9.70 -16.94
N PRO A 81 -6.14 -10.96 -17.21
CA PRO A 81 -5.74 -11.92 -16.17
C PRO A 81 -4.56 -11.45 -15.29
N MET A 82 -3.69 -10.61 -15.84
CA MET A 82 -2.47 -10.09 -15.19
C MET A 82 -2.62 -8.64 -14.67
N SER A 83 -3.76 -7.99 -14.91
CA SER A 83 -4.01 -6.64 -14.39
C SER A 83 -4.27 -6.71 -12.89
N MET A 84 -3.54 -5.91 -12.11
CA MET A 84 -3.73 -5.79 -10.66
C MET A 84 -4.71 -4.68 -10.27
N GLY A 85 -5.41 -4.11 -11.26
CA GLY A 85 -6.39 -3.05 -11.11
C GLY A 85 -6.43 -2.12 -12.33
N PRO A 86 -7.21 -1.03 -12.27
CA PRO A 86 -7.52 -0.20 -13.42
C PRO A 86 -6.47 0.88 -13.72
N TRP A 87 -5.34 0.93 -13.00
CA TRP A 87 -4.43 2.08 -13.01
C TRP A 87 -3.71 2.32 -14.34
N ASP A 88 -3.51 1.29 -15.17
CA ASP A 88 -2.93 1.41 -16.51
C ASP A 88 -3.98 1.54 -17.63
N ARG A 89 -5.26 1.44 -17.29
CA ARG A 89 -6.35 1.63 -18.24
C ARG A 89 -6.32 3.04 -18.80
N LYS A 90 -6.55 3.17 -20.10
CA LYS A 90 -6.73 4.47 -20.77
C LYS A 90 -8.14 5.00 -20.48
N LEU A 91 -8.20 6.03 -19.64
CA LEU A 91 -9.44 6.47 -18.97
C LEU A 91 -9.89 7.87 -19.37
N VAL A 92 -8.96 8.77 -19.68
CA VAL A 92 -9.27 10.16 -20.00
C VAL A 92 -8.36 10.70 -21.09
N THR A 93 -8.84 11.68 -21.85
CA THR A 93 -8.03 12.43 -22.82
C THR A 93 -7.85 13.86 -22.36
N VAL A 94 -6.61 14.35 -22.32
CA VAL A 94 -6.26 15.75 -22.01
C VAL A 94 -5.29 16.23 -23.07
N GLU A 95 -5.59 17.37 -23.70
CA GLU A 95 -4.75 17.97 -24.76
C GLU A 95 -4.33 16.97 -25.86
N GLY A 96 -5.25 16.06 -26.23
CA GLY A 96 -5.04 15.03 -27.25
C GLY A 96 -4.25 13.80 -26.80
N GLN A 97 -3.81 13.75 -25.54
CA GLN A 97 -3.13 12.59 -24.95
C GLN A 97 -4.12 11.71 -24.22
N VAL A 98 -4.13 10.41 -24.53
CA VAL A 98 -4.95 9.42 -23.81
C VAL A 98 -4.16 8.88 -22.61
N LEU A 99 -4.66 9.15 -21.42
CA LEU A 99 -3.96 8.98 -20.14
C LEU A 99 -4.63 7.91 -19.27
N SER A 100 -3.79 7.18 -18.54
CA SER A 100 -4.17 6.34 -17.40
C SER A 100 -3.94 7.08 -16.07
N LEU A 101 -4.39 6.48 -14.96
CA LEU A 101 -4.09 7.00 -13.62
C LEU A 101 -2.56 6.98 -13.37
N ASN A 102 -1.88 5.91 -13.78
CA ASN A 102 -0.41 5.81 -13.70
C ASN A 102 0.30 6.87 -14.57
N ASP A 103 -0.24 7.21 -15.75
CA ASP A 103 0.33 8.29 -16.56
C ASP A 103 0.25 9.64 -15.82
N ILE A 104 -0.92 9.94 -15.23
CA ILE A 104 -1.13 11.19 -14.48
C ILE A 104 -0.19 11.26 -13.27
N GLU A 105 -0.07 10.18 -12.50
CA GLU A 105 0.75 10.20 -11.29
C GLU A 105 2.25 10.14 -11.61
N HIS A 106 2.69 9.13 -12.36
CA HIS A 106 4.10 8.79 -12.51
C HIS A 106 4.80 9.50 -13.66
N LYS A 107 4.08 9.95 -14.70
CA LYS A 107 4.67 10.66 -15.85
C LYS A 107 4.43 12.16 -15.80
N ILE A 108 3.42 12.63 -15.05
CA ILE A 108 3.07 14.05 -14.94
C ILE A 108 3.35 14.58 -13.54
N LEU A 109 2.58 14.19 -12.51
CA LEU A 109 2.66 14.80 -11.17
C LEU A 109 4.02 14.63 -10.50
N ARG A 110 4.49 13.40 -10.33
CA ARG A 110 5.74 13.09 -9.63
C ARG A 110 6.97 13.74 -10.28
N PRO A 111 7.27 13.55 -11.59
CA PRO A 111 8.50 14.06 -12.17
C PRO A 111 8.49 15.58 -12.38
N GLN A 112 7.32 16.18 -12.66
CA GLN A 112 7.24 17.61 -12.92
C GLN A 112 7.35 18.43 -11.64
N TRP A 113 6.69 18.03 -10.54
CA TRP A 113 6.70 18.80 -9.29
C TRP A 113 7.76 18.39 -8.29
N ARG A 114 8.14 17.11 -8.24
CA ARG A 114 9.08 16.56 -7.26
C ARG A 114 8.70 16.94 -5.82
N ASP A 115 7.39 17.01 -5.58
CA ASP A 115 6.81 17.29 -4.29
C ASP A 115 6.31 15.96 -3.68
N PRO A 116 6.90 15.48 -2.56
CA PRO A 116 6.46 14.23 -1.94
C PRO A 116 4.99 14.27 -1.50
N ARG A 117 4.38 15.46 -1.35
CA ARG A 117 2.99 15.59 -0.94
C ARG A 117 2.00 15.17 -2.04
N VAL A 118 2.44 14.95 -3.28
CA VAL A 118 1.64 14.31 -4.34
C VAL A 118 0.99 13.04 -3.80
N HIS A 119 1.78 12.21 -3.12
CA HIS A 119 1.35 10.93 -2.55
C HIS A 119 0.20 11.04 -1.57
N TYR A 120 0.03 12.20 -0.92
CA TYR A 120 -1.08 12.46 0.00
C TYR A 120 -2.26 13.19 -0.66
N GLY A 121 -2.04 13.79 -1.83
CA GLY A 121 -3.07 14.49 -2.60
C GLY A 121 -3.86 13.56 -3.52
N VAL A 122 -3.22 12.51 -4.03
CA VAL A 122 -3.89 11.48 -4.83
C VAL A 122 -4.40 10.34 -3.96
N ASN A 123 -5.68 9.98 -4.12
CA ASN A 123 -6.31 8.87 -3.44
C ASN A 123 -6.51 7.72 -4.42
N CYS A 124 -5.84 6.59 -4.16
CA CYS A 124 -5.97 5.38 -4.99
C CYS A 124 -7.22 4.54 -4.67
N ALA A 125 -8.10 5.02 -3.77
CA ALA A 125 -9.26 4.32 -3.21
C ALA A 125 -8.99 3.04 -2.42
N SER A 126 -7.74 2.81 -2.01
CA SER A 126 -7.35 1.83 -0.98
C SER A 126 -7.58 2.37 0.42
N VAL A 127 -7.85 1.48 1.38
CA VAL A 127 -7.85 1.83 2.82
C VAL A 127 -6.45 2.25 3.27
N GLY A 128 -5.38 1.70 2.69
CA GLY A 128 -3.99 2.06 2.98
C GLY A 128 -3.59 3.44 2.43
N CYS A 129 -4.32 3.94 1.43
CA CYS A 129 -4.01 5.19 0.73
C CYS A 129 -4.41 6.44 1.54
N PRO A 130 -3.68 7.55 1.41
CA PRO A 130 -4.05 8.81 2.06
C PRO A 130 -5.48 9.26 1.77
N ASN A 131 -6.07 10.02 2.69
CA ASN A 131 -7.48 10.40 2.61
C ASN A 131 -7.80 11.19 1.34
N LEU A 132 -8.90 10.84 0.69
CA LEU A 132 -9.55 11.72 -0.29
C LEU A 132 -9.97 13.01 0.41
N GLN A 133 -9.49 14.14 -0.08
CA GLN A 133 -9.75 15.44 0.53
C GLN A 133 -11.22 15.89 0.33
N PRO A 134 -11.82 16.58 1.32
CA PRO A 134 -13.22 17.03 1.24
C PRO A 134 -13.43 18.19 0.27
N GLU A 135 -12.36 18.88 -0.11
CA GLU A 135 -12.40 19.99 -1.05
C GLU A 135 -11.57 19.66 -2.29
N ALA A 136 -11.92 20.28 -3.42
CA ALA A 136 -11.09 20.21 -4.61
C ALA A 136 -9.88 21.14 -4.43
N PHE A 137 -8.73 20.70 -4.93
CA PHE A 137 -7.53 21.53 -4.97
C PHE A 137 -7.72 22.68 -5.96
N SER A 138 -7.13 23.82 -5.67
CA SER A 138 -7.09 25.01 -6.51
C SER A 138 -5.75 25.71 -6.32
N GLY A 139 -5.39 26.64 -7.21
CA GLY A 139 -4.17 27.43 -7.05
C GLY A 139 -4.08 28.15 -5.70
N ALA A 140 -5.22 28.55 -5.12
CA ALA A 140 -5.27 29.31 -3.88
C ALA A 140 -5.14 28.45 -2.61
N ASN A 141 -5.66 27.22 -2.61
CA ASN A 141 -5.68 26.34 -1.43
C ASN A 141 -4.65 25.19 -1.49
N LEU A 142 -3.96 24.99 -2.62
CA LEU A 142 -3.10 23.83 -2.86
C LEU A 142 -2.11 23.58 -1.72
N GLU A 143 -1.31 24.59 -1.38
CA GLU A 143 -0.26 24.46 -0.37
C GLU A 143 -0.82 24.09 1.00
N THR A 144 -1.90 24.74 1.41
CA THR A 144 -2.59 24.46 2.68
C THR A 144 -3.12 23.04 2.68
N MET A 145 -3.83 22.63 1.63
CA MET A 145 -4.45 21.31 1.55
C MET A 145 -3.43 20.18 1.47
N LEU A 146 -2.33 20.35 0.73
CA LEU A 146 -1.25 19.36 0.69
C LEU A 146 -0.58 19.19 2.05
N ASN A 147 -0.41 20.29 2.80
CA ASN A 147 0.15 20.22 4.15
C ASN A 147 -0.81 19.55 5.14
N VAL A 148 -2.12 19.81 5.02
CA VAL A 148 -3.15 19.11 5.81
C VAL A 148 -3.14 17.63 5.49
N ALA A 149 -3.22 17.26 4.20
CA ALA A 149 -3.21 15.86 3.77
C ALA A 149 -1.96 15.10 4.25
N ALA A 150 -0.78 15.73 4.14
CA ALA A 150 0.47 15.16 4.64
C ALA A 150 0.46 14.97 6.14
N ARG A 151 0.00 15.98 6.90
CA ARG A 151 -0.10 15.90 8.35
C ARG A 151 -1.08 14.82 8.78
N ASP A 152 -2.26 14.76 8.17
CA ASP A 152 -3.28 13.78 8.52
C ASP A 152 -2.77 12.35 8.28
N TYR A 153 -2.10 12.10 7.16
CA TYR A 153 -1.56 10.77 6.87
C TYR A 153 -0.38 10.40 7.78
N VAL A 154 0.64 11.25 7.90
CA VAL A 154 1.87 10.98 8.66
C VAL A 154 1.58 10.66 10.13
N ASN A 155 0.55 11.29 10.71
CA ASN A 155 0.19 11.08 12.11
C ASN A 155 -0.85 9.96 12.30
N HIS A 156 -1.27 9.29 11.23
CA HIS A 156 -2.20 8.17 11.29
C HIS A 156 -1.45 6.84 11.48
N PRO A 157 -2.04 5.86 12.19
CA PRO A 157 -1.55 4.48 12.22
C PRO A 157 -1.36 3.79 10.87
N ARG A 158 -1.84 4.39 9.76
CA ARG A 158 -1.62 3.87 8.42
C ARG A 158 -0.23 4.20 7.92
N ALA A 159 0.25 5.42 8.21
CA ALA A 159 1.63 5.80 7.92
C ALA A 159 2.59 5.16 8.92
N LEU A 160 2.22 5.14 10.20
CA LEU A 160 3.06 4.70 11.32
C LEU A 160 2.22 3.87 12.31
N PRO A 161 2.07 2.55 12.11
CA PRO A 161 1.16 1.69 12.89
C PRO A 161 1.49 1.53 14.38
N GLY A 162 2.46 2.28 14.92
CA GLY A 162 2.78 2.29 16.34
C GLY A 162 3.24 0.93 16.82
N VAL A 163 4.46 0.52 16.47
CA VAL A 163 5.06 -0.69 17.04
C VAL A 163 5.72 -0.31 18.38
N PRO A 164 5.44 -1.03 19.49
CA PRO A 164 6.21 -0.84 20.71
C PRO A 164 7.67 -1.14 20.41
N ARG A 165 8.58 -0.23 20.80
CA ARG A 165 10.03 -0.51 20.77
C ARG A 165 10.31 -1.68 21.71
N THR A 166 10.21 -2.90 21.23
CA THR A 166 10.49 -4.09 22.04
C THR A 166 11.33 -5.09 21.28
N PHE A 167 12.39 -5.51 21.97
CA PHE A 167 13.43 -6.48 21.61
C PHE A 167 14.49 -6.00 20.60
N GLY A 168 15.40 -5.13 21.08
CA GLY A 168 16.80 -5.19 20.66
C GLY A 168 17.28 -4.30 19.51
N GLY A 169 16.51 -3.28 19.08
CA GLY A 169 17.04 -2.27 18.15
C GLY A 169 16.04 -1.19 17.75
N ASP A 170 16.56 0.00 17.45
CA ASP A 170 15.87 1.19 16.96
C ASP A 170 15.27 0.97 15.55
N ARG A 171 14.14 0.27 15.42
CA ARG A 171 13.48 0.04 14.13
C ARG A 171 12.12 0.73 14.10
N LEU A 172 11.91 1.57 13.09
CA LEU A 172 10.66 2.32 12.89
C LEU A 172 9.80 1.63 11.84
N THR A 173 8.61 1.20 12.23
CA THR A 173 7.64 0.64 11.28
C THR A 173 6.85 1.71 10.57
N ALA A 174 6.84 1.67 9.23
CA ALA A 174 6.15 2.64 8.38
C ALA A 174 5.41 2.00 7.19
N SER A 175 4.49 2.76 6.61
CA SER A 175 3.77 2.43 5.38
C SER A 175 4.72 2.13 4.22
N ARG A 176 4.30 1.22 3.34
CA ARG A 176 5.04 0.86 2.12
C ARG A 176 5.10 1.97 1.08
N ILE A 177 4.27 3.00 1.21
CA ILE A 177 4.37 4.20 0.38
C ILE A 177 5.78 4.81 0.46
N TYR A 178 6.44 4.71 1.62
CA TYR A 178 7.79 5.23 1.84
C TYR A 178 8.89 4.33 1.27
N ASP A 179 8.58 3.07 0.94
CA ASP A 179 9.46 2.13 0.25
C ASP A 179 9.33 2.28 -1.26
N TRP A 180 8.11 2.12 -1.78
CA TRP A 180 7.80 2.23 -3.20
C TRP A 180 8.20 3.57 -3.81
N PHE A 181 8.04 4.65 -3.04
CA PHE A 181 8.36 6.01 -3.47
C PHE A 181 9.50 6.63 -2.65
N GLN A 182 10.41 5.82 -2.11
CA GLN A 182 11.54 6.31 -1.29
C GLN A 182 12.30 7.44 -2.00
N ALA A 183 12.49 7.35 -3.32
CA ALA A 183 13.12 8.38 -4.14
C ALA A 183 12.45 9.76 -4.02
N ASP A 184 11.12 9.81 -3.92
CA ASP A 184 10.35 11.05 -3.82
C ASP A 184 10.45 11.65 -2.40
N PHE A 185 10.70 10.79 -1.40
CA PHE A 185 10.88 11.16 0.01
C PHE A 185 12.33 11.41 0.42
N GLY A 186 13.25 11.58 -0.54
CA GLY A 186 14.67 11.89 -0.27
C GLY A 186 15.63 10.71 -0.47
N GLY A 187 15.15 9.59 -1.01
CA GLY A 187 15.96 8.49 -1.54
C GLY A 187 16.71 7.65 -0.51
N SER A 188 16.34 7.77 0.77
CA SER A 188 16.93 7.01 1.87
C SER A 188 16.01 7.02 3.09
N ASP A 189 16.22 6.10 4.02
CA ASP A 189 15.53 6.07 5.31
C ASP A 189 15.65 7.40 6.05
N ALA A 190 16.84 8.01 6.07
CA ALA A 190 17.06 9.31 6.68
C ALA A 190 16.23 10.43 6.01
N GLY A 191 16.10 10.37 4.67
CA GLY A 191 15.25 11.28 3.91
C GLY A 191 13.77 11.12 4.27
N VAL A 192 13.29 9.87 4.34
CA VAL A 192 11.92 9.56 4.74
C VAL A 192 11.66 10.05 6.17
N ILE A 193 12.52 9.74 7.14
CA ILE A 193 12.38 10.21 8.51
C ILE A 193 12.35 11.74 8.57
N ALA A 194 13.21 12.42 7.81
CA ALA A 194 13.20 13.88 7.72
C ALA A 194 11.89 14.42 7.12
N HIS A 195 11.33 13.74 6.11
CA HIS A 195 10.02 14.06 5.57
C HIS A 195 8.91 13.89 6.62
N LEU A 196 8.84 12.73 7.28
CA LEU A 196 7.89 12.43 8.35
C LEU A 196 7.95 13.50 9.47
N ARG A 197 9.16 13.85 9.93
CA ARG A 197 9.37 14.86 10.99
C ARG A 197 8.85 16.26 10.62
N ARG A 198 8.77 16.61 9.32
CA ARG A 198 8.20 17.90 8.89
C ARG A 198 6.69 17.98 9.13
N HIS A 199 5.99 16.86 9.03
CA HIS A 199 4.53 16.78 9.14
C HIS A 199 4.05 16.13 10.46
N ALA A 200 4.97 15.68 11.31
CA ALA A 200 4.68 15.02 12.58
C ALA A 200 4.13 15.98 13.66
N THR A 201 3.12 15.52 14.40
CA THR A 201 2.70 16.06 15.72
C THR A 201 3.76 15.74 16.77
N ASP A 202 3.58 16.26 17.99
CA ASP A 202 4.52 15.99 19.08
C ASP A 202 4.53 14.50 19.47
N GLU A 203 3.37 13.82 19.46
CA GLU A 203 3.34 12.37 19.70
C GLU A 203 4.12 11.60 18.63
N THR A 204 3.86 11.91 17.35
CA THR A 204 4.55 11.24 16.24
C THR A 204 6.04 11.57 16.23
N ARG A 205 6.46 12.78 16.61
CA ARG A 205 7.90 13.11 16.76
C ARG A 205 8.58 12.25 17.80
N GLN A 206 7.90 11.87 18.88
CA GLN A 206 8.45 10.96 19.89
C GLN A 206 8.62 9.53 19.34
N LEU A 207 7.69 9.08 18.49
CA LEU A 207 7.84 7.81 17.76
C LEU A 207 9.05 7.84 16.82
N LEU A 208 9.28 8.99 16.18
CA LEU A 208 10.40 9.23 15.26
C LEU A 208 11.73 9.57 15.97
N ALA A 209 11.78 9.60 17.31
CA ALA A 209 13.00 9.93 18.04
C ALA A 209 13.99 8.73 18.02
N GLY A 210 15.28 8.99 17.78
CA GLY A 210 16.33 7.97 17.71
C GLY A 210 17.06 7.94 16.36
N ASP A 211 18.14 7.15 16.31
CA ASP A 211 19.03 6.99 15.14
C ASP A 211 18.67 5.76 14.29
N GLY A 212 17.45 5.25 14.48
CA GLY A 212 16.97 4.01 13.89
C GLY A 212 16.78 4.05 12.38
N ASN A 213 16.88 2.88 11.76
CA ASN A 213 16.52 2.67 10.36
C ASN A 213 15.01 2.38 10.23
N ILE A 214 14.45 2.65 9.05
CA ILE A 214 13.05 2.32 8.79
C ILE A 214 12.96 0.83 8.48
N GLU A 215 12.12 0.13 9.23
CA GLU A 215 11.69 -1.23 8.92
C GLU A 215 10.29 -1.17 8.32
N VAL A 216 10.19 -1.36 7.01
CA VAL A 216 8.90 -1.29 6.31
C VAL A 216 8.15 -2.60 6.51
N ILE A 217 7.22 -2.65 7.48
CA ILE A 217 6.42 -3.84 7.75
C ILE A 217 4.99 -3.44 8.15
N ASN A 218 4.01 -3.62 7.28
CA ASN A 218 2.63 -3.76 7.72
C ASN A 218 2.24 -5.24 7.64
N ASN A 219 2.45 -5.95 8.74
CA ASN A 219 1.94 -7.31 8.95
C ASN A 219 0.93 -7.23 10.10
N PRO A 220 -0.37 -7.02 9.84
CA PRO A 220 -1.35 -7.43 10.82
C PRO A 220 -1.15 -8.92 11.05
N LEU A 221 -1.12 -9.33 12.32
CA LEU A 221 -0.92 -10.73 12.69
C LEU A 221 -2.16 -11.51 12.25
N ILE A 222 -2.10 -12.07 11.04
CA ILE A 222 -3.14 -12.87 10.44
C ILE A 222 -2.47 -14.20 10.12
N GLU A 223 -2.81 -15.24 10.88
CA GLU A 223 -2.07 -16.50 10.86
C GLU A 223 -2.32 -17.32 9.58
N ASP A 224 -3.34 -16.96 8.79
CA ASP A 224 -3.73 -17.66 7.57
C ASP A 224 -3.25 -16.93 6.31
N GLY A 225 -2.34 -17.57 5.56
CA GLY A 225 -1.76 -17.02 4.33
C GLY A 225 -2.78 -16.81 3.21
N GLY A 226 -3.87 -17.59 3.16
CA GLY A 226 -4.97 -17.36 2.21
C GLY A 226 -5.74 -16.09 2.53
N THR A 227 -6.03 -15.86 3.80
CA THR A 227 -6.69 -14.66 4.32
C THR A 227 -5.81 -13.43 4.15
N ILE A 228 -4.50 -13.52 4.39
CA ILE A 228 -3.56 -12.43 4.11
C ILE A 228 -3.58 -12.06 2.62
N PHE A 229 -3.52 -13.05 1.74
CA PHE A 229 -3.55 -12.82 0.30
C PHE A 229 -4.89 -12.26 -0.17
N ALA A 230 -6.01 -12.74 0.40
CA ALA A 230 -7.33 -12.20 0.13
C ALA A 230 -7.47 -10.75 0.61
N LEU A 231 -6.96 -10.40 1.79
CA LEU A 231 -6.97 -9.03 2.30
C LEU A 231 -6.05 -8.10 1.50
N TYR A 232 -4.95 -8.62 0.96
CA TYR A 232 -4.16 -7.91 -0.04
C TYR A 232 -4.94 -7.71 -1.35
N GLN A 233 -5.63 -8.73 -1.87
CA GLN A 233 -6.49 -8.58 -3.04
C GLN A 233 -7.66 -7.61 -2.79
N ASP A 234 -8.16 -7.58 -1.55
CA ASP A 234 -9.24 -6.70 -1.09
C ASP A 234 -8.74 -5.31 -0.66
N ASP A 235 -7.46 -4.98 -0.92
CA ASP A 235 -6.87 -3.65 -0.71
C ASP A 235 -6.90 -3.18 0.75
N GLN A 236 -6.99 -4.14 1.66
CA GLN A 236 -6.84 -3.94 3.10
C GLN A 236 -5.39 -4.11 3.56
N LEU A 237 -4.57 -4.79 2.75
CA LEU A 237 -3.14 -4.94 2.96
C LEU A 237 -2.34 -4.50 1.74
N ASP A 238 -1.21 -3.87 2.03
CA ASP A 238 -0.24 -3.52 1.01
C ASP A 238 0.63 -4.75 0.64
N THR A 239 0.85 -5.70 1.58
CA THR A 239 1.74 -6.89 1.45
C THR A 239 0.94 -8.14 1.74
N ALA A 240 1.26 -9.20 1.03
CA ALA A 240 0.87 -10.54 1.42
C ALA A 240 2.00 -11.53 1.12
N GLY A 241 2.11 -12.55 1.97
CA GLY A 241 2.76 -13.79 1.53
C GLY A 241 1.96 -14.37 0.37
N VAL A 242 2.64 -14.75 -0.71
CA VAL A 242 1.99 -15.39 -1.85
C VAL A 242 1.72 -16.85 -1.49
N PRO A 243 0.45 -17.31 -1.52
CA PRO A 243 0.14 -18.71 -1.31
C PRO A 243 0.85 -19.57 -2.36
N THR A 244 1.35 -20.75 -1.97
CA THR A 244 2.08 -21.65 -2.88
C THR A 244 1.30 -21.98 -4.16
N ALA A 245 -0.04 -22.00 -4.09
CA ALA A 245 -0.92 -22.23 -5.23
C ALA A 245 -0.86 -21.10 -6.29
N GLU A 246 -0.58 -19.88 -5.87
CA GLU A 246 -0.58 -18.65 -6.70
C GLU A 246 0.85 -18.30 -7.18
N LEU A 247 1.88 -18.86 -6.54
CA LEU A 247 3.28 -18.49 -6.75
C LEU A 247 3.75 -18.64 -8.21
N GLN A 248 3.33 -19.71 -8.90
CA GLN A 248 3.72 -19.92 -10.29
C GLN A 248 3.04 -18.94 -11.25
N ALA A 249 1.83 -18.46 -10.93
CA ALA A 249 1.19 -17.44 -11.74
C ALA A 249 1.94 -16.10 -11.62
N ILE A 250 2.33 -15.71 -10.40
CA ILE A 250 3.04 -14.47 -10.13
C ILE A 250 4.48 -14.47 -10.67
N LEU A 251 5.20 -15.59 -10.57
CA LEU A 251 6.57 -15.70 -11.12
C LEU A 251 6.63 -15.58 -12.65
N ASN A 252 5.56 -15.95 -13.34
CA ASN A 252 5.47 -15.84 -14.79
C ASN A 252 4.97 -14.46 -15.24
N ASP A 253 4.69 -13.56 -14.29
CA ASP A 253 4.22 -12.21 -14.57
C ASP A 253 5.40 -11.24 -14.66
N PRO A 254 5.69 -10.65 -15.84
CA PRO A 254 6.83 -9.77 -16.05
C PRO A 254 6.76 -8.44 -15.28
N GLU A 255 5.61 -8.07 -14.71
CA GLU A 255 5.42 -6.84 -13.93
C GLU A 255 5.55 -7.06 -12.42
N PHE A 256 5.25 -8.28 -11.94
CA PHE A 256 5.25 -8.62 -10.51
C PHE A 256 6.39 -9.57 -10.11
N ALA A 257 7.05 -10.23 -11.06
CA ALA A 257 8.26 -11.02 -10.77
C ALA A 257 9.34 -10.16 -10.08
N ASP A 258 9.44 -8.89 -10.48
CA ASP A 258 10.39 -7.93 -9.89
C ASP A 258 9.94 -7.39 -8.53
N GLN A 259 8.66 -7.56 -8.17
CA GLN A 259 8.08 -7.17 -6.87
C GLN A 259 8.05 -8.34 -5.88
N LEU A 260 8.25 -9.58 -6.34
CA LEU A 260 8.31 -10.78 -5.50
C LEU A 260 9.68 -10.85 -4.81
N ILE A 261 9.68 -10.55 -3.51
CA ILE A 261 10.88 -10.71 -2.69
C ILE A 261 10.86 -12.11 -2.07
N GLN A 262 11.73 -13.00 -2.54
CA GLN A 262 11.92 -14.30 -1.92
C GLN A 262 12.76 -14.14 -0.65
N ILE A 263 12.09 -14.16 0.50
CA ILE A 263 12.74 -14.07 1.81
C ILE A 263 13.10 -15.50 2.24
N PHE A 264 14.39 -15.80 2.32
CA PHE A 264 14.87 -17.03 2.93
C PHE A 264 14.91 -16.82 4.43
N ASP A 265 13.89 -17.28 5.13
CA ASP A 265 13.93 -17.29 6.58
C ASP A 265 14.89 -18.39 7.06
N LEU A 266 15.79 -18.06 7.99
CA LEU A 266 16.67 -19.03 8.66
C LEU A 266 15.85 -19.79 9.71
N ALA A 267 14.81 -20.49 9.26
CA ALA A 267 13.93 -21.25 10.10
C ALA A 267 14.43 -22.71 10.18
N VAL A 268 14.77 -23.15 11.38
CA VAL A 268 14.95 -24.57 11.68
C VAL A 268 13.59 -25.11 12.10
N PHE A 269 12.89 -25.76 11.18
CA PHE A 269 11.69 -26.52 11.51
C PHE A 269 12.10 -27.82 12.21
N TYR A 270 11.60 -28.02 13.42
CA TYR A 270 11.82 -29.25 14.20
C TYR A 270 10.50 -29.81 14.69
N PHE A 271 10.44 -31.13 14.84
CA PHE A 271 9.42 -31.79 15.64
C PHE A 271 9.99 -32.02 17.04
N ALA A 272 9.30 -31.53 18.06
CA ALA A 272 9.61 -31.87 19.44
C ALA A 272 8.77 -33.06 19.91
N PHE A 273 9.35 -33.87 20.78
CA PHE A 273 8.66 -34.94 21.46
C PHE A 273 8.32 -34.51 22.89
N ALA A 274 7.08 -34.75 23.32
CA ALA A 274 6.71 -34.69 24.72
C ALA A 274 7.41 -35.83 25.47
N HIS A 275 8.52 -35.52 26.13
CA HIS A 275 9.42 -36.50 26.75
C HIS A 275 8.89 -37.03 28.09
N ASP A 276 7.74 -36.55 28.53
CA ASP A 276 7.06 -36.87 29.78
C ASP A 276 5.81 -37.74 29.57
N LYS A 277 5.46 -38.08 28.32
CA LYS A 277 4.26 -38.84 27.97
C LYS A 277 4.55 -40.03 27.06
N PRO A 278 3.98 -41.21 27.35
CA PRO A 278 3.99 -42.34 26.41
C PRO A 278 3.42 -41.97 25.03
N PRO A 279 3.98 -42.51 23.91
CA PRO A 279 5.13 -43.41 23.86
C PRO A 279 6.48 -42.68 23.82
N PHE A 280 6.50 -41.35 23.84
CA PHE A 280 7.70 -40.54 23.60
C PHE A 280 8.48 -40.16 24.85
N ASP A 281 8.03 -40.60 26.03
CA ASP A 281 8.85 -40.74 27.24
C ASP A 281 10.01 -41.72 27.03
N ASN A 282 9.81 -42.74 26.19
CA ASN A 282 10.82 -43.70 25.79
C ASN A 282 11.78 -43.15 24.73
N VAL A 283 13.08 -43.09 25.07
CA VAL A 283 14.15 -42.63 24.15
C VAL A 283 14.27 -43.49 22.89
N HIS A 284 13.97 -44.79 22.96
CA HIS A 284 13.99 -45.69 21.82
C HIS A 284 12.83 -45.42 20.86
N ALA A 285 11.65 -45.04 21.37
CA ALA A 285 10.52 -44.64 20.55
C ALA A 285 10.81 -43.33 19.79
N ARG A 286 11.44 -42.35 20.46
CA ARG A 286 11.89 -41.10 19.81
C ARG A 286 12.90 -41.38 18.68
N ARG A 287 13.91 -42.23 18.93
CA ARG A 287 14.91 -42.62 17.93
C ARG A 287 14.29 -43.36 16.74
N ALA A 288 13.38 -44.29 17.01
CA ALA A 288 12.66 -45.03 15.97
C ALA A 288 11.80 -44.08 15.10
N PHE A 289 11.10 -43.13 15.73
CA PHE A 289 10.29 -42.15 15.01
C PHE A 289 11.14 -41.20 14.16
N SER A 290 12.24 -40.67 14.69
CA SER A 290 13.16 -39.82 13.91
C SER A 290 13.78 -40.56 12.71
N ALA A 291 14.07 -41.86 12.84
CA ALA A 291 14.62 -42.65 11.75
C ALA A 291 13.63 -42.92 10.60
N LEU A 292 12.32 -42.83 10.86
CA LEU A 292 11.28 -42.98 9.83
C LEU A 292 11.13 -41.75 8.92
N TRP A 293 11.57 -40.57 9.38
CA TRP A 293 11.48 -39.32 8.64
C TRP A 293 12.79 -39.05 7.89
N THR A 294 13.00 -39.73 6.76
CA THR A 294 14.02 -39.30 5.79
C THR A 294 13.51 -38.07 5.04
N VAL A 295 14.03 -36.89 5.36
CA VAL A 295 13.86 -35.69 4.53
C VAL A 295 14.60 -35.94 3.21
N LYS A 296 13.86 -36.08 2.09
CA LYS A 296 14.50 -36.09 0.76
C LYS A 296 15.19 -34.74 0.55
N PRO A 297 16.49 -34.70 0.21
CA PRO A 297 17.18 -33.44 -0.01
C PRO A 297 16.79 -32.89 -1.39
N SER A 298 15.76 -32.05 -1.45
CA SER A 298 15.61 -31.10 -2.55
C SER A 298 16.01 -29.71 -2.04
N SER A 299 17.14 -29.24 -2.57
CA SER A 299 17.61 -27.83 -2.63
C SER A 299 17.99 -27.04 -1.37
N ALA A 300 17.91 -27.56 -0.14
CA ALA A 300 18.49 -26.85 1.02
C ALA A 300 19.94 -27.28 1.30
N LYS A 301 20.91 -26.42 0.95
CA LYS A 301 22.32 -26.62 1.33
C LYS A 301 22.50 -26.47 2.84
N SER A 302 22.88 -27.59 3.46
CA SER A 302 23.61 -27.74 4.73
C SER A 302 22.98 -27.16 6.02
N ALA A 303 22.14 -27.95 6.68
CA ALA A 303 22.06 -27.93 8.14
C ALA A 303 23.07 -28.94 8.70
N LYS A 304 24.20 -28.45 9.25
CA LYS A 304 25.05 -29.25 10.13
C LYS A 304 24.38 -29.29 11.50
N THR A 305 23.94 -30.47 11.92
CA THR A 305 23.47 -30.72 13.29
C THR A 305 24.65 -30.62 14.25
N VAL A 306 24.70 -29.58 15.08
CA VAL A 306 25.56 -29.55 16.27
C VAL A 306 24.75 -30.18 17.40
N VAL A 307 25.12 -31.41 17.77
CA VAL A 307 24.72 -32.00 19.04
C VAL A 307 25.77 -31.58 20.05
N CYS A 308 25.38 -30.83 21.08
CA CYS A 308 26.20 -30.67 22.28
C CYS A 308 25.52 -31.36 23.47
N PRO A 309 26.31 -31.88 24.43
CA PRO A 309 25.88 -32.72 25.55
C PRO A 309 24.98 -31.99 26.57
#